data_AF-A0A0B1T7D7-F1
#
_entry.id   AF-A0A0B1T7D7-F1
#
_cell.length_a   1.000
_cell.length_b   1.000
_cell.length_c   1.000
_cell.angle_alpha   90.00
_cell.angle_beta   90.00
_cell.angle_gamma   90.00
#
_symmetry.space_group_name_H-M   'P 1'
#
loop_
_entity.id
_entity.type
_entity.pdbx_description
1 polymer ?
#
loop_
_entity_poly.entity_id
_entity_poly.type
_entity_poly.pdbx_seq_one_letter_code
_entity_poly.pdbx_strand_id
1 'polypeptide(L)'
;MKMKTGFTEAYAKEHIPGAIHFNVDAAYYPSQYIRFDLYPPQEFEKYVRLLGINNGDHIVIYSRGPVAGMLWAARAWWTFKVYGHNKVSVLNGGLDAWKKAGKPVTSDVVVVTVCVT
;
A
#
# COMPACT_ATOMS: atom_id res chain seq x y z
N MET A 1 -4.67 -19.93 -11.39
CA MET A 1 -5.81 -18.99 -11.39
C MET A 1 -5.36 -17.69 -10.72
N LYS A 2 -5.22 -16.59 -11.46
CA LYS A 2 -4.85 -15.29 -10.85
C LYS A 2 -6.09 -14.74 -10.13
N MET A 3 -6.19 -14.95 -8.82
CA MET A 3 -7.18 -14.23 -8.01
C MET A 3 -6.73 -12.78 -7.94
N LYS A 4 -7.49 -11.87 -8.55
CA LYS A 4 -7.33 -10.43 -8.31
C LYS A 4 -8.02 -10.09 -6.99
N THR A 5 -7.35 -9.34 -6.15
CA THR A 5 -7.96 -8.75 -4.96
C THR A 5 -8.91 -7.63 -5.36
N GLY A 6 -10.05 -7.52 -4.67
CA GLY A 6 -11.01 -6.41 -4.85
C GLY A 6 -10.54 -5.06 -4.29
N PHE A 7 -9.24 -4.92 -3.97
CA PHE A 7 -8.70 -3.73 -3.31
C PHE A 7 -8.58 -2.54 -4.26
N THR A 8 -8.35 -2.78 -5.54
CA THR A 8 -8.22 -1.71 -6.54
C THR A 8 -9.56 -1.01 -6.76
N GLU A 9 -10.63 -1.78 -6.92
CA GLU A 9 -11.98 -1.26 -7.04
C GLU A 9 -12.41 -0.56 -5.75
N ALA A 10 -12.02 -1.08 -4.58
CA ALA A 10 -12.32 -0.44 -3.31
C ALA A 10 -11.59 0.91 -3.16
N TYR A 11 -10.30 0.98 -3.51
CA TYR A 11 -9.54 2.24 -3.51
C TYR A 11 -10.15 3.28 -4.43
N ALA A 12 -10.52 2.88 -5.66
CA ALA A 12 -11.12 3.79 -6.64
C ALA A 12 -12.46 4.37 -6.18
N LYS A 13 -13.24 3.63 -5.36
CA LYS A 13 -14.49 4.11 -4.77
C LYS A 13 -14.27 5.13 -3.66
N GLU A 14 -13.31 4.87 -2.77
CA GLU A 14 -12.97 5.78 -1.67
C GLU A 14 -11.57 5.49 -1.12
N HIS A 15 -10.82 6.55 -0.83
CA HIS A 15 -9.52 6.53 -0.17
C HIS A 15 -9.24 7.84 0.59
N ILE A 16 -8.20 7.87 1.42
CA ILE A 16 -7.78 9.10 2.11
C ILE A 16 -7.23 10.07 1.06
N PRO A 17 -7.57 11.37 1.08
CA PRO A 17 -7.06 12.33 0.10
C PRO A 17 -5.52 12.32 0.01
N GLY A 18 -5.00 12.19 -1.21
CA GLY A 18 -3.56 12.10 -1.49
C GLY A 18 -2.92 10.72 -1.21
N ALA A 19 -3.67 9.75 -0.69
CA ALA A 19 -3.15 8.39 -0.51
C ALA A 19 -2.91 7.71 -1.86
N ILE A 20 -1.79 7.00 -2.00
CA ILE A 20 -1.44 6.27 -3.21
C ILE A 20 -1.82 4.80 -3.05
N HIS A 21 -2.38 4.18 -4.09
CA HIS A 21 -2.78 2.77 -4.04
C HIS A 21 -1.57 1.82 -4.10
N PHE A 22 -1.26 1.18 -2.98
CA PHE A 22 -0.36 0.05 -2.92
C PHE A 22 -1.09 -1.23 -3.37
N ASN A 23 -1.00 -1.55 -4.65
CA ASN A 23 -1.62 -2.75 -5.22
C ASN A 23 -0.91 -4.03 -4.74
N VAL A 24 -1.54 -4.75 -3.82
CA VAL A 24 -1.06 -6.03 -3.27
C VAL A 24 -0.82 -7.09 -4.36
N ASP A 25 -1.64 -7.15 -5.41
CA ASP A 25 -1.46 -8.14 -6.48
C ASP A 25 -0.22 -7.87 -7.34
N ALA A 26 0.28 -6.63 -7.33
CA ALA A 26 1.47 -6.21 -8.06
C ALA A 26 2.71 -6.14 -7.16
N ALA A 27 2.54 -5.85 -5.87
CA ALA A 27 3.63 -5.60 -4.92
C ALA A 27 4.38 -6.86 -4.47
N TYR A 28 3.82 -8.05 -4.70
CA TYR A 28 4.41 -9.32 -4.29
C TYR A 28 4.72 -10.21 -5.50
N TYR A 29 5.79 -11.00 -5.39
CA TYR A 29 6.24 -11.88 -6.45
C TYR A 29 5.18 -12.97 -6.72
N PRO A 30 4.80 -13.21 -7.99
CA PRO A 30 3.75 -14.15 -8.36
C PRO A 30 4.25 -15.61 -8.35
N SER A 31 4.84 -16.05 -7.23
CA SER A 31 5.30 -17.41 -7.02
C SER A 31 4.13 -18.40 -7.11
N GLN A 32 4.37 -19.53 -7.75
CA GLN A 32 3.40 -20.63 -7.82
C GLN A 32 3.35 -21.42 -6.50
N TYR A 33 4.39 -21.31 -5.66
CA TYR A 33 4.57 -22.15 -4.48
C TYR A 33 4.39 -21.38 -3.18
N ILE A 34 4.71 -20.08 -3.17
CA ILE A 34 4.69 -19.24 -1.97
C ILE A 34 3.75 -18.06 -2.23
N ARG A 35 2.68 -17.96 -1.44
CA ARG A 35 1.78 -16.81 -1.54
C ARG A 35 2.42 -15.57 -0.94
N PHE A 36 2.25 -14.45 -1.64
CA PHE A 36 2.77 -13.13 -1.24
C PHE A 36 4.28 -13.13 -1.01
N ASP A 37 5.00 -13.87 -1.86
CA ASP A 37 6.45 -13.93 -1.84
C ASP A 37 7.06 -12.56 -2.14
N LEU A 38 8.28 -12.35 -1.66
CA LEU A 38 8.98 -11.09 -1.84
C LEU A 38 9.71 -11.07 -3.18
N TYR A 39 9.72 -9.92 -3.83
CA TYR A 39 10.59 -9.67 -4.98
C TYR A 39 12.07 -9.61 -4.56
N PRO A 40 13.00 -9.79 -5.49
CA PRO A 40 14.35 -9.28 -5.32
C PRO A 40 14.31 -7.76 -5.02
N PRO A 41 15.20 -7.22 -4.17
CA PRO A 41 15.15 -5.81 -3.74
C PRO A 41 15.04 -4.80 -4.89
N GLN A 42 15.75 -5.04 -5.99
CA GLN A 42 15.76 -4.16 -7.17
C GLN A 42 14.40 -4.10 -7.88
N GLU A 43 13.63 -5.19 -7.87
CA GLU A 43 12.30 -5.22 -8.49
C GLU A 43 11.26 -4.56 -7.57
N PHE A 44 11.38 -4.76 -6.25
CA PHE A 44 10.55 -4.03 -5.30
C PHE A 44 10.82 -2.53 -5.34
N GLU A 45 12.09 -2.12 -5.48
CA GLU A 45 12.48 -0.73 -5.66
C GLU A 45 11.77 -0.12 -6.87
N LYS A 46 11.86 -0.74 -8.05
CA LYS A 46 11.15 -0.28 -9.25
C LYS A 46 9.66 -0.08 -9.01
N TYR A 47 9.01 -1.03 -8.32
CA TYR A 47 7.59 -0.93 -7.99
C TYR A 47 7.29 0.29 -7.10
N VAL A 48 8.02 0.49 -6.00
CA VAL A 48 7.76 1.63 -5.09
C VAL A 48 8.16 2.97 -5.71
N ARG A 49 9.14 3.00 -6.62
CA ARG A 49 9.48 4.19 -7.42
C ARG A 49 8.34 4.62 -8.33
N LEU A 50 7.60 3.67 -8.93
CA LEU A 50 6.39 3.96 -9.72
C LEU A 50 5.26 4.55 -8.85
N LEU A 51 5.28 4.27 -7.56
CA LEU A 51 4.37 4.88 -6.58
C LEU A 51 4.90 6.24 -6.07
N GLY A 52 6.01 6.75 -6.60
CA GLY A 52 6.60 8.03 -6.19
C GLY A 52 7.28 7.99 -4.82
N ILE A 53 7.53 6.81 -4.26
CA ILE A 53 8.14 6.64 -2.93
C ILE A 53 9.68 6.76 -3.04
N ASN A 54 10.25 7.58 -2.17
CA ASN A 54 11.68 7.85 -2.04
C ASN A 54 12.20 7.39 -0.68
N ASN A 55 13.52 7.22 -0.57
CA ASN A 55 14.17 6.80 0.68
C ASN A 55 13.94 7.77 1.87
N GLY A 56 13.72 9.05 1.57
CA GLY A 56 13.50 10.09 2.60
C GLY A 56 12.09 10.11 3.18
N ASP A 57 11.12 9.52 2.47
CA ASP A 57 9.69 9.65 2.75
C ASP A 57 9.32 8.94 4.05
N HIS A 58 8.26 9.43 4.70
CA HIS A 58 7.61 8.70 5.79
C HIS A 58 6.30 8.11 5.26
N ILE A 59 6.25 6.79 5.19
CA ILE A 59 5.12 6.05 4.67
C ILE A 59 4.13 5.77 5.81
N VAL A 60 2.88 6.21 5.64
CA VAL A 60 1.77 5.83 6.52
C VAL A 60 0.84 4.88 5.77
N ILE A 61 0.81 3.63 6.21
CA ILE A 61 0.05 2.56 5.57
C ILE A 61 -1.29 2.42 6.28
N TYR A 62 -2.36 2.33 5.50
CA TYR A 62 -3.66 1.91 6.00
C TYR A 62 -4.27 0.89 5.05
N SER A 63 -5.26 0.16 5.54
CA SER A 63 -6.10 -0.68 4.70
C SER A 63 -7.53 -0.67 5.24
N ARG A 64 -8.35 -1.55 4.69
CA ARG A 64 -9.75 -1.78 5.07
C ARG A 64 -10.01 -3.28 5.18
N GLY A 65 -11.14 -3.64 5.78
CA GLY A 65 -11.55 -5.03 5.92
C GLY A 65 -11.12 -5.66 7.26
N PRO A 66 -10.89 -6.98 7.31
CA PRO A 66 -10.76 -7.72 8.56
C PRO A 66 -9.71 -7.15 9.52
N VAL A 67 -9.96 -7.30 10.82
CA VAL A 67 -9.06 -6.82 11.89
C VAL A 67 -8.78 -5.33 11.73
N ALA A 68 -9.80 -4.51 11.44
CA ALA A 68 -9.69 -3.07 11.22
C ALA A 68 -8.66 -2.67 10.13
N GLY A 69 -8.55 -3.47 9.06
CA GLY A 69 -7.57 -3.27 8.00
C GLY A 69 -6.13 -3.64 8.37
N MET A 70 -5.88 -4.20 9.56
CA MET A 70 -4.52 -4.44 10.03
C MET A 70 -3.81 -5.57 9.28
N LEU A 71 -4.54 -6.56 8.74
CA LEU A 71 -3.92 -7.70 8.07
C LEU A 71 -2.99 -7.27 6.92
N TRP A 72 -3.51 -6.48 5.99
CA TRP A 72 -2.75 -6.01 4.83
C TRP A 72 -1.85 -4.83 5.15
N ALA A 73 -2.27 -3.95 6.06
CA ALA A 73 -1.44 -2.82 6.48
C ALA A 73 -0.17 -3.29 7.19
N ALA A 74 -0.27 -4.26 8.10
CA ALA A 74 0.87 -4.84 8.78
C ALA A 74 1.78 -5.63 7.83
N ARG A 75 1.20 -6.35 6.85
CA ARG A 75 1.99 -7.07 5.84
C ARG A 75 2.82 -6.10 5.00
N ALA A 76 2.22 -5.02 4.49
CA ALA A 76 2.95 -4.00 3.76
C ALA A 76 3.99 -3.27 4.63
N TRP A 77 3.65 -2.93 5.88
CA TRP A 77 4.59 -2.35 6.84
C TRP A 77 5.83 -3.23 7.05
N TRP A 78 5.62 -4.54 7.28
CA TRP A 78 6.71 -5.50 7.42
C TRP A 78 7.55 -5.58 6.14
N THR A 79 6.92 -5.58 4.97
CA THR A 79 7.61 -5.62 3.68
C THR A 79 8.58 -4.43 3.54
N PHE A 80 8.14 -3.20 3.84
CA PHE A 80 9.02 -2.03 3.82
C PHE A 80 10.19 -2.15 4.81
N LYS A 81 9.94 -2.69 6.01
CA LYS A 81 10.98 -2.95 7.01
C LYS A 81 12.02 -3.96 6.51
N VAL A 82 11.59 -5.04 5.86
CA VAL A 82 12.48 -6.07 5.30
C VAL A 82 13.41 -5.49 4.25
N TYR A 83 12.92 -4.58 3.42
CA TYR A 83 13.76 -3.86 2.43
C TYR A 83 14.51 -2.67 3.02
N GLY A 84 14.55 -2.50 4.34
CA GLY A 84 15.36 -1.48 5.03
C GLY A 84 14.71 -0.09 5.16
N HIS A 85 13.48 0.10 4.69
CA HIS A 85 12.77 1.37 4.83
C HIS A 85 12.12 1.49 6.22
N ASN A 86 12.80 2.18 7.13
CA ASN A 86 12.41 2.22 8.55
C ASN A 86 11.35 3.26 8.90
N LYS A 87 11.21 4.33 8.09
CA LYS A 87 10.23 5.41 8.29
C LYS A 87 8.85 4.98 7.78
N VAL A 88 8.29 3.96 8.42
CA VAL A 88 6.98 3.41 8.05
C VAL A 88 6.12 3.18 9.28
N SER A 89 4.86 3.62 9.20
CA SER A 89 3.88 3.54 10.27
C SER A 89 2.56 2.98 9.74
N VAL A 90 1.73 2.43 10.63
CA VAL A 90 0.39 1.95 10.30
C VAL A 90 -0.65 2.87 10.93
N LEU A 91 -1.65 3.30 10.16
CA LEU A 91 -2.79 4.04 10.66
C LEU A 91 -3.66 3.14 11.52
N ASN A 92 -3.67 3.38 12.84
CA ASN A 92 -4.46 2.58 13.78
C ASN A 92 -5.95 2.61 13.44
N GLY A 93 -6.58 1.44 13.35
CA GLY A 93 -7.98 1.25 12.98
C GLY A 93 -8.32 1.41 11.50
N GLY A 94 -7.33 1.67 10.63
CA GLY A 94 -7.51 1.70 9.18
C GLY A 94 -8.49 2.77 8.67
N LEU A 95 -9.03 2.56 7.46
CA LEU A 95 -9.96 3.50 6.83
C LEU A 95 -11.26 3.68 7.63
N ASP A 96 -11.71 2.64 8.34
CA ASP A 96 -12.96 2.70 9.10
C ASP A 96 -12.83 3.63 10.31
N ALA A 97 -11.71 3.59 11.04
CA ALA A 97 -11.46 4.53 12.13
C ALA A 97 -11.27 5.96 11.63
N TRP A 98 -10.62 6.15 10.47
CA TRP A 98 -10.50 7.45 9.81
C TRP A 98 -11.88 8.07 9.54
N LYS A 99 -12.79 7.30 8.93
CA LYS A 99 -14.17 7.73 8.66
C LYS A 99 -14.97 7.99 9.94
N LYS A 100 -14.86 7.12 10.94
CA LYS A 100 -15.52 7.31 12.25
C LYS A 100 -15.07 8.58 12.97
N ALA A 101 -13.84 9.02 12.72
CA ALA A 101 -13.32 10.30 13.23
C ALA A 101 -13.79 11.53 12.41
N GLY A 102 -14.71 11.36 11.45
CA GLY A 102 -15.25 12.45 10.63
C GLY A 102 -14.25 13.03 9.62
N LYS A 103 -13.18 12.30 9.28
CA LYS A 103 -12.14 12.77 8.36
C LYS A 103 -12.52 12.51 6.89
N PRO A 104 -12.06 13.34 5.95
CA PRO A 104 -12.49 13.27 4.55
C PRO A 104 -11.97 12.01 3.84
N VAL A 105 -12.72 11.56 2.85
CA VAL A 105 -12.32 10.58 1.84
C VAL A 105 -12.58 11.17 0.46
N THR A 106 -11.90 10.65 -0.55
CA THR A 106 -12.09 11.03 -1.94
C THR A 106 -12.06 9.80 -2.85
N SER A 107 -12.54 9.97 -4.08
CA SER A 107 -12.40 9.04 -5.21
C SER A 107 -11.53 9.63 -6.33
N ASP A 108 -10.90 10.79 -6.09
CA ASP A 108 -10.08 11.49 -7.08
C ASP A 108 -8.87 10.65 -7.49
N VAL A 109 -8.45 10.78 -8.75
CA VAL A 109 -7.23 10.11 -9.22
C VAL A 109 -6.02 10.86 -8.69
N VAL A 110 -5.19 10.18 -7.90
CA VAL A 110 -3.92 10.73 -7.42
C VAL A 110 -2.87 10.64 -8.53
N VAL A 111 -2.36 11.79 -8.95
CA VAL A 111 -1.29 11.88 -9.95
C VAL A 111 0.05 11.73 -9.24
N VAL A 112 0.78 10.66 -9.57
CA VAL A 112 2.12 10.42 -9.03
C VAL A 112 3.15 11.10 -9.93
N THR A 113 3.89 12.07 -9.40
CA THR A 113 5.04 12.66 -10.09
C THR A 113 6.28 11.83 -9.77
N VAL A 114 6.81 11.14 -10.78
CA VAL A 114 8.07 10.40 -10.64
C VAL A 114 9.20 11.34 -11.04
N CYS A 115 10.06 11.71 -10.09
CA CYS A 115 11.31 12.39 -10.42
C CYS A 115 12.24 11.39 -11.11
N VAL A 116 12.53 11.66 -12.39
CA VAL A 116 13.62 11.01 -13.12
C VAL A 116 14.90 11.74 -12.70
N THR A 117 15.66 11.13 -11.78
CA THR A 117 17.03 11.55 -11.44
C THR A 117 18.01 10.58 -12.04
#